data_AF-A1ASQ2-F1
#
_entry.id   AF-A1ASQ2-F1
#
_cell.length_a   1.000
_cell.length_b   1.000
_cell.length_c   1.000
_cell.angle_alpha   90.00
_cell.angle_beta   90.00
_cell.angle_gamma   90.00
#
_symmetry.space_group_name_H-M   'P 1'
#
loop_
_entity.id
_entity.type
_entity.pdbx_description
1 polymer ?
#
loop_
_entity_poly.entity_id
_entity_poly.type
_entity_poly.pdbx_seq_one_letter_code
_entity_poly.pdbx_strand_id
1 'polypeptide(L)'
;MAGNNGQPPLEIVAVRGNEELRSFLRVPWSLYADDPNWVPPLLLERREHLSKRNPYFRHATYQSWIARRGTRTVGRISAQVDHLHLRRYDDRTGFFGMIEAVDDRELFQALFDAAQNWLMEQGMRRVMGPFNLSINDELGLLVEGFDTPPMIMMGHSLPYYAGRIEEQGFSAAQNLLAYRIRCDFPAPRHLDALTARVAGRVRLRTPSRETFSGDLAIIKDLFEDAWANNWGFVPFTDEEFTELGRNLRLLVPLDYVRIAEVDGEPAAMMVLFPNLNEAIRDLDGRLFPLGWLKLLWRLKVSGVKSGRVPLMGVRQRFQGGRLGATLALMMITSLQTSGLGRGMEDVEMSWILEGNRGMRNIIESIGGKPYKRYRIYQKELQGC
;
A
#
# COMPACT_ATOMS: atom_id res chain seq x y z
N MET A 1 -26.79 -37.70 13.56
CA MET A 1 -27.58 -36.61 12.97
C MET A 1 -27.60 -35.46 13.95
N ALA A 2 -26.70 -34.48 13.79
CA ALA A 2 -26.57 -33.34 14.69
C ALA A 2 -26.84 -32.06 13.90
N GLY A 3 -27.87 -31.33 14.36
CA GLY A 3 -28.13 -29.90 14.14
C GLY A 3 -27.87 -29.33 12.74
N ASN A 4 -28.88 -29.34 11.88
CA ASN A 4 -28.98 -28.33 10.83
C ASN A 4 -29.28 -26.99 11.52
N ASN A 5 -28.23 -26.27 11.93
CA ASN A 5 -28.35 -24.94 12.55
C ASN A 5 -29.13 -24.04 11.59
N GLY A 6 -30.25 -23.47 12.03
CA GLY A 6 -31.16 -22.62 11.25
C GLY A 6 -30.58 -21.28 10.80
N GLN A 7 -29.31 -21.24 10.39
CA GLN A 7 -28.73 -20.12 9.69
C GLN A 7 -29.27 -20.09 8.25
N PRO A 8 -29.62 -18.90 7.73
CA PRO A 8 -30.00 -18.76 6.33
C PRO A 8 -28.90 -19.30 5.39
N PRO A 9 -29.27 -19.76 4.19
CA PRO A 9 -28.30 -20.21 3.18
C PRO A 9 -27.32 -19.09 2.84
N LEU A 10 -26.09 -19.48 2.52
CA LEU A 10 -25.05 -18.58 2.06
C LEU A 10 -25.32 -18.20 0.59
N GLU A 11 -25.35 -16.91 0.30
CA GLU A 11 -25.53 -16.37 -1.04
C GLU A 11 -24.34 -15.49 -1.43
N ILE A 12 -23.75 -15.72 -2.60
CA ILE A 12 -22.71 -14.87 -3.17
C ILE A 12 -23.32 -13.94 -4.22
N VAL A 13 -23.28 -12.64 -3.95
CA VAL A 13 -23.91 -11.61 -4.78
C VAL A 13 -22.84 -10.74 -5.41
N ALA A 14 -22.83 -10.65 -6.74
CA ALA A 14 -21.96 -9.74 -7.47
C ALA A 14 -22.35 -8.28 -7.19
N VAL A 15 -21.38 -7.42 -6.91
CA VAL A 15 -21.57 -6.00 -6.72
C VAL A 15 -21.83 -5.34 -8.08
N ARG A 16 -23.06 -4.87 -8.31
CA ARG A 16 -23.48 -4.25 -9.59
C ARG A 16 -23.98 -2.82 -9.43
N GLY A 17 -24.38 -2.42 -8.22
CA GLY A 17 -24.98 -1.13 -7.95
C GLY A 17 -24.44 -0.45 -6.69
N ASN A 18 -25.00 0.72 -6.41
CA ASN A 18 -24.61 1.54 -5.26
C ASN A 18 -24.97 0.89 -3.93
N GLU A 19 -26.02 0.09 -3.86
CA GLU A 19 -26.44 -0.58 -2.63
C GLU A 19 -25.45 -1.68 -2.25
N GLU A 20 -25.14 -2.58 -3.19
CA GLU A 20 -24.16 -3.64 -2.97
C GLU A 20 -22.78 -3.07 -2.70
N LEU A 21 -22.40 -1.97 -3.37
CA LEU A 21 -21.13 -1.29 -3.11
C LEU A 21 -21.06 -0.74 -1.69
N ARG A 22 -22.16 -0.19 -1.16
CA ARG A 22 -22.21 0.26 0.25
C ARG A 22 -22.04 -0.91 1.21
N SER A 23 -22.71 -2.04 0.95
CA SER A 23 -22.55 -3.27 1.75
C SER A 23 -21.10 -3.77 1.69
N PHE A 24 -20.53 -3.86 0.48
CA PHE A 24 -19.16 -4.26 0.23
C PHE A 24 -18.17 -3.42 1.02
N LEU A 25 -18.31 -2.09 0.99
CA LEU A 25 -17.40 -1.20 1.72
C LEU A 25 -17.53 -1.32 3.25
N ARG A 26 -18.73 -1.66 3.76
CA ARG A 26 -19.01 -1.69 5.21
C ARG A 26 -18.69 -3.00 5.91
N VAL A 27 -18.41 -4.10 5.19
CA VAL A 27 -18.09 -5.41 5.81
C VAL A 27 -17.04 -5.32 6.93
N PRO A 28 -15.91 -4.59 6.78
CA PRO A 28 -14.90 -4.47 7.84
C PRO A 28 -15.45 -3.99 9.19
N TRP A 29 -16.42 -3.07 9.20
CA TRP A 29 -16.88 -2.43 10.43
C TRP A 29 -17.37 -3.42 11.48
N SER A 30 -18.06 -4.49 11.06
CA SER A 30 -18.51 -5.51 12.00
C SER A 30 -17.43 -6.52 12.39
N LEU A 31 -16.39 -6.68 11.57
CA LEU A 31 -15.33 -7.65 11.80
C LEU A 31 -14.26 -7.11 12.75
N TYR A 32 -13.95 -5.82 12.65
CA TYR A 32 -12.92 -5.15 13.44
C TYR A 32 -13.49 -4.32 14.59
N ALA A 33 -14.77 -4.50 14.95
CA ALA A 33 -15.44 -3.70 15.98
C ALA A 33 -14.70 -3.72 17.34
N ASP A 34 -14.08 -4.86 17.67
CA ASP A 34 -13.34 -5.07 18.91
C ASP A 34 -11.81 -4.96 18.72
N ASP A 35 -11.33 -4.57 17.53
CA ASP A 35 -9.91 -4.42 17.24
C ASP A 35 -9.46 -2.96 17.46
N PRO A 36 -8.69 -2.66 18.52
CA PRO A 36 -8.26 -1.29 18.81
C PRO A 36 -7.24 -0.74 17.80
N ASN A 37 -6.63 -1.61 16.99
CA ASN A 37 -5.62 -1.24 16.01
C ASN A 37 -6.22 -0.99 14.62
N TRP A 38 -7.45 -1.42 14.38
CA TRP A 38 -8.11 -1.13 13.13
C TRP A 38 -8.45 0.36 12.99
N VAL A 39 -8.19 0.90 11.81
CA VAL A 39 -8.52 2.28 11.47
C VAL A 39 -9.57 2.25 10.35
N PRO A 40 -10.80 2.71 10.60
CA PRO A 40 -11.83 2.77 9.57
C PRO A 40 -11.40 3.69 8.42
N PRO A 41 -11.31 3.19 7.17
CA PRO A 41 -10.94 4.04 6.04
C PRO A 41 -12.07 5.03 5.74
N LEU A 42 -11.73 6.16 5.13
CA LEU A 42 -12.73 7.13 4.68
C LEU A 42 -13.61 6.51 3.59
N LEU A 43 -14.91 6.35 3.86
CA LEU A 43 -15.84 5.74 2.92
C LEU A 43 -15.94 6.53 1.61
N LEU A 44 -15.79 7.86 1.66
CA LEU A 44 -15.79 8.69 0.45
C LEU A 44 -14.60 8.34 -0.45
N GLU A 45 -13.41 8.23 0.14
CA GLU A 45 -12.18 7.94 -0.59
C GLU A 45 -12.22 6.52 -1.17
N ARG A 46 -12.67 5.51 -0.40
CA ARG A 46 -12.87 4.14 -0.91
C ARG A 46 -13.91 4.07 -2.03
N ARG A 47 -14.95 4.90 -1.99
CA ARG A 47 -15.95 4.99 -3.09
C ARG A 47 -15.37 5.58 -4.36
N GLU A 48 -14.53 6.62 -4.26
CA GLU A 48 -13.84 7.19 -5.42
C GLU A 48 -12.81 6.18 -5.97
N HIS A 49 -12.07 5.48 -5.10
CA HIS A 49 -11.09 4.45 -5.48
C HIS A 49 -11.70 3.32 -6.31
N LEU A 50 -12.93 2.89 -5.95
CA LEU A 50 -13.68 1.85 -6.68
C LEU A 50 -14.57 2.42 -7.80
N SER A 51 -14.54 3.72 -8.05
CA SER A 51 -15.35 4.34 -9.08
C SER A 51 -14.68 4.23 -10.45
N LYS A 52 -15.48 4.23 -11.52
CA LYS A 52 -15.00 4.30 -12.92
C LYS A 52 -14.12 5.53 -13.23
N ARG A 53 -14.04 6.51 -12.32
CA ARG A 53 -13.17 7.69 -12.48
C ARG A 53 -11.72 7.39 -12.13
N ASN A 54 -11.45 6.35 -11.34
CA ASN A 54 -10.09 5.91 -11.05
C ASN A 54 -9.41 5.48 -12.38
N PRO A 55 -8.30 6.12 -12.79
CA PRO A 55 -7.58 5.80 -14.02
C PRO A 55 -7.15 4.34 -14.16
N TYR A 56 -6.98 3.62 -13.04
CA TYR A 56 -6.69 2.18 -13.02
C TYR A 56 -7.67 1.37 -13.90
N PHE A 57 -8.96 1.73 -13.87
CA PHE A 57 -9.99 1.01 -14.65
C PHE A 57 -9.94 1.27 -16.16
N ARG A 58 -9.00 2.10 -16.66
CA ARG A 58 -8.73 2.23 -18.10
C ARG A 58 -7.98 1.03 -18.66
N HIS A 59 -7.21 0.35 -17.83
CA HIS A 59 -6.42 -0.81 -18.24
C HIS A 59 -6.66 -2.04 -17.36
N ALA A 60 -7.58 -1.98 -16.40
CA ALA A 60 -7.94 -3.12 -15.58
C ALA A 60 -9.44 -3.43 -15.62
N THR A 61 -9.76 -4.72 -15.63
CA THR A 61 -11.12 -5.24 -15.47
C THR A 61 -11.29 -5.73 -14.04
N TYR A 62 -12.43 -5.42 -13.41
CA TYR A 62 -12.67 -5.66 -11.99
C TYR A 62 -14.08 -6.20 -11.76
N GLN A 63 -14.20 -7.14 -10.83
CA GLN A 63 -15.47 -7.58 -10.26
C GLN A 63 -15.29 -7.79 -8.76
N SER A 64 -16.33 -7.48 -7.98
CA SER A 64 -16.37 -7.87 -6.58
C SER A 64 -17.68 -8.51 -6.19
N TRP A 65 -17.64 -9.22 -5.06
CA TRP A 65 -18.78 -9.94 -4.50
C TRP A 65 -18.91 -9.65 -3.02
N ILE A 66 -20.14 -9.75 -2.54
CA ILE A 66 -20.47 -9.83 -1.14
C ILE A 66 -21.11 -11.18 -0.85
N ALA A 67 -20.85 -11.71 0.33
CA ALA A 67 -21.49 -12.91 0.84
C ALA A 67 -22.58 -12.52 1.85
N ARG A 68 -23.78 -13.08 1.70
CA ARG A 68 -24.93 -12.83 2.56
C ARG A 68 -25.42 -14.12 3.22
N ARG A 69 -25.81 -14.03 4.48
CA ARG A 69 -26.67 -15.01 5.15
C ARG A 69 -27.95 -14.27 5.56
N GLY A 70 -29.02 -14.45 4.79
CA GLY A 70 -30.25 -13.67 4.93
C GLY A 70 -30.01 -12.19 4.61
N THR A 71 -30.39 -11.29 5.51
CA THR A 71 -30.19 -9.84 5.32
C THR A 71 -28.79 -9.35 5.71
N ARG A 72 -27.98 -10.19 6.35
CA ARG A 72 -26.66 -9.80 6.86
C ARG A 72 -25.59 -10.08 5.81
N THR A 73 -24.77 -9.06 5.51
CA THR A 73 -23.52 -9.24 4.76
C THR A 73 -22.45 -9.75 5.71
N VAL A 74 -21.85 -10.90 5.40
CA VAL A 74 -20.90 -11.63 6.27
C VAL A 74 -19.51 -11.75 5.68
N GLY A 75 -19.33 -11.37 4.41
CA GLY A 75 -18.02 -11.31 3.78
C GLY A 75 -18.03 -10.58 2.44
N ARG A 76 -16.85 -10.39 1.86
CA ARG A 76 -16.60 -9.77 0.56
C ARG A 76 -15.27 -10.25 -0.01
N ILE A 77 -15.13 -10.13 -1.33
CA ILE A 77 -13.88 -10.35 -2.06
C ILE A 77 -13.93 -9.57 -3.38
N SER A 78 -12.78 -9.13 -3.88
CA SER A 78 -12.63 -8.64 -5.25
C SER A 78 -11.72 -9.54 -6.08
N ALA A 79 -11.92 -9.49 -7.38
CA ALA A 79 -11.00 -10.03 -8.38
C ALA A 79 -10.78 -9.01 -9.50
N GLN A 80 -9.59 -8.99 -10.06
CA GLN A 80 -9.23 -8.08 -11.13
C GLN A 80 -8.19 -8.66 -12.09
N VAL A 81 -8.24 -8.18 -13.33
CA VAL A 81 -7.25 -8.46 -14.37
C VAL A 81 -6.64 -7.13 -14.77
N ASP A 82 -5.33 -6.98 -14.57
CA ASP A 82 -4.59 -5.81 -15.03
C ASP A 82 -3.92 -6.10 -16.38
N HIS A 83 -4.40 -5.43 -17.43
CA HIS A 83 -3.89 -5.62 -18.78
C HIS A 83 -2.46 -5.05 -18.95
N LEU A 84 -1.99 -4.14 -18.08
CA LEU A 84 -0.59 -3.71 -18.08
C LEU A 84 0.34 -4.79 -17.52
N HIS A 85 -0.06 -5.46 -16.42
CA HIS A 85 0.65 -6.63 -15.91
C HIS A 85 0.75 -7.71 -16.99
N LEU A 86 -0.36 -8.07 -17.62
CA LEU A 86 -0.38 -9.10 -18.67
C LEU A 86 0.51 -8.76 -19.86
N ARG A 87 0.51 -7.49 -20.31
CA ARG A 87 1.42 -7.04 -21.38
C ARG A 87 2.89 -7.17 -21.02
N ARG A 88 3.24 -7.00 -19.74
CA ARG A 88 4.62 -7.05 -19.27
C ARG A 88 5.12 -8.47 -19.03
N TYR A 89 4.29 -9.32 -18.43
CA TYR A 89 4.71 -10.63 -17.92
C TYR A 89 4.19 -11.82 -18.73
N ASP A 90 3.11 -11.65 -19.51
CA ASP A 90 2.44 -12.70 -20.30
C ASP A 90 2.21 -14.02 -19.54
N ASP A 91 1.89 -13.90 -18.25
CA ASP A 91 1.82 -15.04 -17.33
C ASP A 91 0.37 -15.48 -17.02
N ARG A 92 -0.62 -14.84 -17.67
CA ARG A 92 -2.06 -15.07 -17.46
C ARG A 92 -2.48 -14.99 -15.98
N THR A 93 -1.91 -14.04 -15.26
CA THR A 93 -2.23 -13.82 -13.85
C THR A 93 -3.39 -12.86 -13.67
N GLY A 94 -4.41 -13.33 -12.95
CA GLY A 94 -5.40 -12.51 -12.30
C GLY A 94 -5.04 -12.21 -10.85
N PHE A 95 -5.74 -11.26 -10.25
CA PHE A 95 -5.52 -10.86 -8.87
C PHE A 95 -6.80 -10.96 -8.05
N PHE A 96 -6.69 -11.29 -6.77
CA PHE A 96 -7.76 -11.14 -5.79
C PHE A 96 -7.40 -10.06 -4.79
N GLY A 97 -8.39 -9.49 -4.11
CA GLY A 97 -8.20 -8.44 -3.12
C GLY A 97 -9.40 -8.24 -2.22
N MET A 98 -9.28 -7.26 -1.33
CA MET A 98 -10.33 -6.74 -0.44
C MET A 98 -11.08 -7.84 0.33
N ILE A 99 -10.44 -9.00 0.54
CA ILE A 99 -11.03 -10.15 1.22
C ILE A 99 -11.33 -9.76 2.66
N GLU A 100 -12.61 -9.86 3.04
CA GLU A 100 -13.04 -9.75 4.43
C GLU A 100 -14.16 -10.76 4.66
N ALA A 101 -14.12 -11.52 5.73
CA ALA A 101 -15.14 -12.49 6.09
C ALA A 101 -15.06 -12.81 7.58
N VAL A 102 -16.17 -13.25 8.16
CA VAL A 102 -16.12 -13.92 9.48
C VAL A 102 -15.28 -15.20 9.38
N ASP A 103 -14.72 -15.66 10.50
CA ASP A 103 -13.87 -16.85 10.57
C ASP A 103 -14.65 -18.16 10.32
N ASP A 104 -15.02 -18.39 9.06
CA ASP A 104 -15.86 -19.48 8.56
C ASP A 104 -15.25 -20.04 7.26
N ARG A 105 -14.89 -21.33 7.30
CA ARG A 105 -14.25 -22.01 6.17
C ARG A 105 -15.12 -22.03 4.91
N GLU A 106 -16.41 -22.34 5.06
CA GLU A 106 -17.36 -22.44 3.94
C GLU A 106 -17.53 -21.07 3.27
N LEU A 107 -17.57 -20.02 4.08
CA LEU A 107 -17.65 -18.64 3.60
C LEU A 107 -16.41 -18.25 2.78
N PHE A 108 -15.21 -18.53 3.28
CA PHE A 108 -13.98 -18.25 2.55
C PHE A 108 -13.93 -19.04 1.24
N GLN A 109 -14.29 -20.32 1.26
CA GLN A 109 -14.37 -21.15 0.06
C GLN A 109 -15.32 -20.54 -0.98
N ALA A 110 -16.56 -20.21 -0.61
CA ALA A 110 -17.53 -19.65 -1.54
C ALA A 110 -17.10 -18.29 -2.14
N LEU A 111 -16.44 -17.43 -1.35
CA LEU A 111 -15.88 -16.17 -1.84
C LEU A 111 -14.74 -16.41 -2.84
N PHE A 112 -13.79 -17.27 -2.49
CA PHE A 112 -12.66 -17.60 -3.35
C PHE A 112 -13.10 -18.32 -4.62
N ASP A 113 -14.10 -19.19 -4.57
CA ASP A 113 -14.65 -19.88 -5.74
C ASP A 113 -15.26 -18.87 -6.73
N ALA A 114 -16.03 -17.89 -6.23
CA ALA A 114 -16.60 -16.84 -7.08
C ALA A 114 -15.51 -16.00 -7.79
N ALA A 115 -14.47 -15.60 -7.05
CA ALA A 115 -13.34 -14.86 -7.61
C ALA A 115 -12.53 -15.69 -8.61
N GLN A 116 -12.20 -16.95 -8.29
CA GLN A 116 -11.44 -17.85 -9.15
C GLN A 116 -12.20 -18.19 -10.44
N ASN A 117 -13.49 -18.50 -10.34
CA ASN A 117 -14.32 -18.81 -11.51
C ASN A 117 -14.38 -17.62 -12.46
N TRP A 118 -14.60 -16.41 -11.94
CA TRP A 118 -14.58 -15.21 -12.76
C TRP A 118 -13.23 -14.98 -13.43
N LEU A 119 -12.11 -15.17 -12.72
CA LEU A 119 -10.78 -15.05 -13.31
C LEU A 119 -10.53 -16.08 -14.42
N MET A 120 -11.00 -17.32 -14.26
CA MET A 120 -10.94 -18.34 -15.31
C MET A 120 -11.77 -17.96 -16.53
N GLU A 121 -12.97 -17.38 -16.34
CA GLU A 121 -13.79 -16.83 -17.43
C GLU A 121 -13.09 -15.67 -18.17
N GLN A 122 -12.25 -14.89 -17.47
CA GLN A 122 -11.38 -13.87 -18.07
C GLN A 122 -10.13 -14.48 -18.74
N GLY A 123 -9.97 -15.81 -18.76
CA GLY A 123 -8.85 -16.50 -19.39
C GLY A 123 -7.58 -16.58 -18.55
N MET A 124 -7.65 -16.23 -17.26
CA MET A 124 -6.51 -16.32 -16.34
C MET A 124 -6.25 -17.77 -15.93
N ARG A 125 -4.98 -18.10 -15.70
CA ARG A 125 -4.52 -19.42 -15.26
C ARG A 125 -3.84 -19.41 -13.90
N ARG A 126 -3.53 -18.23 -13.39
CA ARG A 126 -2.94 -18.05 -12.07
C ARG A 126 -3.66 -16.92 -11.35
N VAL A 127 -3.76 -17.03 -10.04
CA VAL A 127 -4.31 -15.98 -9.18
C VAL A 127 -3.29 -15.58 -8.13
N MET A 128 -3.09 -14.28 -7.91
CA MET A 128 -2.22 -13.73 -6.86
C MET A 128 -2.94 -12.70 -5.99
N GLY A 129 -2.55 -12.54 -4.72
CA GLY A 129 -3.12 -11.50 -3.86
C GLY A 129 -2.91 -11.70 -2.37
N PRO A 130 -3.45 -10.80 -1.52
CA PRO A 130 -4.38 -9.75 -1.92
C PRO A 130 -3.70 -8.53 -2.56
N PHE A 131 -4.32 -7.97 -3.60
CA PHE A 131 -4.07 -6.65 -4.17
C PHE A 131 -5.38 -5.85 -4.11
N ASN A 132 -5.40 -4.72 -3.41
CA ASN A 132 -6.59 -3.87 -3.33
C ASN A 132 -6.64 -2.90 -4.52
N LEU A 133 -6.72 -3.50 -5.72
CA LEU A 133 -6.54 -2.97 -7.08
C LEU A 133 -5.11 -3.13 -7.63
N SER A 134 -4.26 -2.12 -7.49
CA SER A 134 -2.94 -2.06 -8.15
C SER A 134 -1.79 -2.53 -7.26
N ILE A 135 -0.66 -2.95 -7.86
CA ILE A 135 0.60 -3.16 -7.13
C ILE A 135 1.13 -1.86 -6.49
N ASN A 136 0.70 -0.71 -6.99
CA ASN A 136 1.10 0.58 -6.46
C ASN A 136 0.17 1.11 -5.34
N ASP A 137 -0.86 0.35 -4.95
CA ASP A 137 -1.85 0.76 -3.94
C ASP A 137 -1.61 0.12 -2.56
N GLU A 138 -2.54 -0.69 -2.06
CA GLU A 138 -2.45 -1.46 -0.83
C GLU A 138 -2.46 -2.95 -1.19
N LEU A 139 -1.46 -3.70 -0.76
CA LEU A 139 -1.33 -5.11 -1.09
C LEU A 139 -0.62 -5.92 0.00
N GLY A 140 -0.79 -7.23 -0.09
CA GLY A 140 -0.31 -8.19 0.90
C GLY A 140 -1.24 -8.28 2.12
N LEU A 141 -1.43 -9.50 2.60
CA LEU A 141 -2.16 -9.78 3.84
C LEU A 141 -1.24 -9.57 5.03
N LEU A 142 -1.68 -8.86 6.07
CA LEU A 142 -0.92 -8.78 7.33
C LEU A 142 -0.87 -10.18 8.00
N VAL A 143 0.34 -10.71 8.19
CA VAL A 143 0.57 -12.04 8.82
C VAL A 143 1.34 -11.96 10.14
N GLU A 144 2.04 -10.86 10.41
CA GLU A 144 2.73 -10.59 11.69
C GLU A 144 2.62 -9.10 12.03
N GLY A 145 2.55 -8.75 13.32
CA GLY A 145 2.48 -7.36 13.80
C GLY A 145 1.06 -6.79 13.90
N PHE A 146 0.11 -7.58 14.42
CA PHE A 146 -1.30 -7.21 14.60
C PHE A 146 -1.55 -6.20 15.74
N ASP A 147 -0.54 -5.97 16.58
CA ASP A 147 -0.60 -5.21 17.84
C ASP A 147 -0.47 -3.69 17.66
N THR A 148 -0.34 -3.20 16.42
CA THR A 148 -0.27 -1.77 16.12
C THR A 148 -1.14 -1.39 14.93
N PRO A 149 -1.66 -0.14 14.88
CA PRO A 149 -2.44 0.34 13.74
C PRO A 149 -1.66 0.37 12.42
N PRO A 150 -2.32 0.25 11.26
CA PRO A 150 -1.66 0.36 9.96
C PRO A 150 -1.23 1.80 9.66
N MET A 151 -0.09 1.95 8.99
CA MET A 151 0.30 3.21 8.35
C MET A 151 -0.52 3.45 7.07
N ILE A 152 -0.49 4.68 6.57
CA ILE A 152 -1.14 5.05 5.30
C ILE A 152 -0.76 4.09 4.16
N MET A 153 -1.76 3.66 3.38
CA MET A 153 -1.62 2.69 2.28
C MET A 153 -1.09 1.31 2.71
N MET A 154 -1.22 0.94 3.98
CA MET A 154 -0.90 -0.40 4.48
C MET A 154 -2.17 -1.09 4.96
N GLY A 155 -2.32 -2.36 4.59
CA GLY A 155 -3.45 -3.16 5.02
C GLY A 155 -3.41 -3.48 6.51
N HIS A 156 -4.56 -3.87 7.04
CA HIS A 156 -4.73 -4.51 8.34
C HIS A 156 -5.69 -5.68 8.15
N SER A 157 -5.36 -6.83 8.74
CA SER A 157 -6.20 -8.03 8.67
C SER A 157 -6.22 -8.74 10.00
N LEU A 158 -7.25 -9.56 10.25
CA LEU A 158 -7.32 -10.37 11.47
C LEU A 158 -6.40 -11.60 11.37
N PRO A 159 -5.92 -12.14 12.51
CA PRO A 159 -4.92 -13.22 12.51
C PRO A 159 -5.31 -14.51 11.77
N TYR A 160 -6.61 -14.85 11.73
CA TYR A 160 -7.07 -16.10 11.11
C TYR A 160 -7.04 -16.08 9.58
N TYR A 161 -6.90 -14.92 8.93
CA TYR A 161 -7.01 -14.81 7.47
C TYR A 161 -5.94 -15.62 6.75
N ALA A 162 -4.71 -15.68 7.29
CA ALA A 162 -3.62 -16.42 6.66
C ALA A 162 -3.98 -17.91 6.52
N GLY A 163 -4.42 -18.53 7.61
CA GLY A 163 -4.86 -19.92 7.60
C GLY A 163 -6.07 -20.15 6.69
N ARG A 164 -7.05 -19.23 6.69
CA ARG A 164 -8.24 -19.34 5.82
C ARG A 164 -7.92 -19.26 4.34
N ILE A 165 -6.92 -18.47 3.95
CA ILE A 165 -6.44 -18.40 2.56
C ILE A 165 -5.66 -19.66 2.19
N GLU A 166 -4.77 -20.13 3.07
CA GLU A 166 -3.99 -21.36 2.87
C GLU A 166 -4.90 -22.60 2.74
N GLU A 167 -6.01 -22.66 3.49
CA GLU A 167 -7.05 -23.70 3.36
C GLU A 167 -7.69 -23.76 1.96
N GLN A 168 -7.63 -22.68 1.17
CA GLN A 168 -8.13 -22.65 -0.22
C GLN A 168 -7.08 -23.14 -1.23
N GLY A 169 -5.93 -23.65 -0.76
CA GLY A 169 -4.84 -24.16 -1.60
C GLY A 169 -3.88 -23.07 -2.10
N PHE A 170 -3.90 -21.89 -1.49
CA PHE A 170 -2.94 -20.83 -1.79
C PHE A 170 -1.61 -21.07 -1.08
N SER A 171 -0.53 -20.66 -1.74
CA SER A 171 0.85 -20.71 -1.21
C SER A 171 1.46 -19.32 -1.19
N ALA A 172 2.49 -19.10 -0.37
CA ALA A 172 3.19 -17.82 -0.33
C ALA A 172 3.88 -17.54 -1.69
N ALA A 173 3.61 -16.38 -2.28
CA ALA A 173 4.29 -15.88 -3.47
C ALA A 173 5.45 -14.94 -3.11
N GLN A 174 5.19 -14.00 -2.19
CA GLN A 174 6.17 -13.00 -1.78
C GLN A 174 5.86 -12.48 -0.38
N ASN A 175 6.88 -12.33 0.45
CA ASN A 175 6.79 -11.62 1.72
C ASN A 175 7.32 -10.19 1.59
N LEU A 176 6.63 -9.27 2.25
CA LEU A 176 6.93 -7.86 2.33
C LEU A 176 7.11 -7.49 3.81
N LEU A 177 8.18 -6.78 4.12
CA LEU A 177 8.47 -6.29 5.45
C LEU A 177 8.12 -4.81 5.54
N ALA A 178 7.58 -4.41 6.68
CA ALA A 178 7.54 -3.02 7.10
C ALA A 178 8.46 -2.83 8.29
N TYR A 179 9.36 -1.85 8.17
CA TYR A 179 10.28 -1.50 9.23
C TYR A 179 9.80 -0.22 9.91
N ARG A 180 9.81 -0.21 11.25
CA ARG A 180 9.55 1.00 12.03
C ARG A 180 10.85 1.57 12.55
N ILE A 181 11.00 2.88 12.42
CA ILE A 181 12.17 3.65 12.83
C ILE A 181 11.68 4.82 13.67
N ARG A 182 12.34 5.07 14.80
CA ARG A 182 12.12 6.29 15.58
C ARG A 182 12.73 7.48 14.85
N CYS A 183 11.99 8.57 14.67
CA CYS A 183 12.48 9.76 13.97
C CYS A 183 13.72 10.39 14.61
N ASP A 184 13.96 10.18 15.90
CA ASP A 184 15.12 10.69 16.62
C ASP A 184 16.33 9.73 16.58
N PHE A 185 16.38 8.81 15.61
CA PHE A 185 17.51 7.90 15.44
C PHE A 185 18.84 8.69 15.34
N PRO A 186 19.93 8.21 15.98
CA PRO A 186 21.20 8.91 15.93
C PRO A 186 21.73 8.93 14.50
N ALA A 187 22.31 10.06 14.10
CA ALA A 187 22.96 10.17 12.80
C ALA A 187 23.99 9.03 12.63
N PRO A 188 24.00 8.32 11.49
CA PRO A 188 24.97 7.27 11.24
C PRO A 188 26.39 7.80 11.41
N ARG A 189 27.24 7.11 12.19
CA ARG A 189 28.60 7.58 12.56
C ARG A 189 29.49 7.99 11.39
N HIS A 190 29.21 7.48 10.20
CA HIS A 190 30.00 7.69 8.99
C HIS A 190 29.33 8.66 8.00
N LEU A 191 28.16 9.22 8.33
CA LEU A 191 27.41 10.11 7.44
C LEU A 191 28.19 11.38 7.13
N ASP A 192 28.82 12.02 8.11
CA ASP A 192 29.60 13.25 7.87
C ASP A 192 30.76 12.99 6.92
N ALA A 193 31.48 11.87 7.10
CA ALA A 193 32.57 11.47 6.24
C ALA A 193 32.10 11.11 4.82
N LEU A 194 30.95 10.44 4.69
CA LEU A 194 30.35 10.15 3.38
C LEU A 194 29.91 11.44 2.67
N THR A 195 29.24 12.34 3.40
CA THR A 195 28.73 13.60 2.88
C THR A 195 29.87 14.52 2.45
N ALA A 196 30.94 14.61 3.23
CA ALA A 196 32.13 15.38 2.88
C ALA A 196 32.80 14.87 1.60
N ARG A 197 32.82 13.55 1.35
CA ARG A 197 33.41 12.96 0.14
C ARG A 197 32.64 13.25 -1.13
N VAL A 198 31.33 13.44 -1.03
CA VAL A 198 30.46 13.76 -2.17
C VAL A 198 30.09 15.24 -2.23
N ALA A 199 30.66 16.05 -1.33
CA ALA A 199 30.47 17.49 -1.29
C ALA A 199 30.87 18.11 -2.64
N GLY A 200 30.02 18.99 -3.17
CA GLY A 200 30.20 19.60 -4.49
C GLY A 200 29.69 18.76 -5.67
N ARG A 201 29.52 17.44 -5.50
CA ARG A 201 28.93 16.55 -6.51
C ARG A 201 27.45 16.27 -6.28
N VAL A 202 27.08 16.07 -5.02
CA VAL A 202 25.70 15.75 -4.63
C VAL A 202 25.01 16.98 -4.09
N ARG A 203 23.84 17.29 -4.65
CA ARG A 203 22.94 18.34 -4.16
C ARG A 203 21.59 17.76 -3.80
N LEU A 204 21.16 17.98 -2.56
CA LEU A 204 19.78 17.70 -2.15
C LEU A 204 18.93 18.95 -2.38
N ARG A 205 17.76 18.78 -2.98
CA ARG A 205 16.78 19.87 -3.13
C ARG A 205 15.37 19.41 -2.81
N THR A 206 14.57 20.40 -2.41
CA THR A 206 13.14 20.27 -2.13
C THR A 206 12.37 20.86 -3.30
N PRO A 207 11.29 20.21 -3.77
CA PRO A 207 10.39 20.81 -4.75
C PRO A 207 9.77 22.11 -4.22
N SER A 208 9.49 23.05 -5.12
CA SER A 208 8.71 24.25 -4.84
C SER A 208 7.34 24.17 -5.51
N ARG A 209 6.45 25.13 -5.20
CA ARG A 209 5.13 25.17 -5.87
C ARG A 209 5.26 25.48 -7.36
N GLU A 210 6.27 26.25 -7.73
CA GLU A 210 6.58 26.67 -9.09
C GLU A 210 7.17 25.52 -9.91
N THR A 211 8.04 24.70 -9.31
CA THR A 211 8.71 23.59 -9.99
C THR A 211 7.93 22.27 -9.94
N PHE A 212 6.83 22.22 -9.18
CA PHE A 212 6.14 20.99 -8.81
C PHE A 212 5.82 20.07 -9.99
N SER A 213 5.30 20.59 -11.10
CA SER A 213 4.97 19.77 -12.27
C SER A 213 6.21 19.15 -12.93
N GLY A 214 7.31 19.90 -13.02
CA GLY A 214 8.58 19.38 -13.54
C GLY A 214 9.23 18.38 -12.59
N ASP A 215 9.15 18.64 -11.28
CA ASP A 215 9.65 17.73 -10.25
C ASP A 215 8.86 16.44 -10.19
N LEU A 216 7.55 16.48 -10.43
CA LEU A 216 6.73 15.28 -10.57
C LEU A 216 7.21 14.43 -11.74
N ALA A 217 7.51 15.01 -12.90
CA ALA A 217 8.06 14.26 -14.03
C ALA A 217 9.42 13.62 -13.69
N ILE A 218 10.29 14.33 -12.98
CA ILE A 218 11.58 13.80 -12.49
C ILE A 218 11.34 12.64 -11.51
N ILE A 219 10.39 12.76 -10.59
CA ILE A 219 10.04 11.70 -9.63
C ILE A 219 9.49 10.47 -10.36
N LYS A 220 8.66 10.65 -11.40
CA LYS A 220 8.15 9.57 -12.25
C LYS A 220 9.29 8.79 -12.88
N ASP A 221 10.19 9.50 -13.56
CA ASP A 221 11.32 8.92 -14.27
C ASP A 221 12.29 8.19 -13.31
N LEU A 222 12.58 8.78 -12.15
CA LEU A 222 13.38 8.13 -11.10
C LEU A 222 12.70 6.90 -10.51
N PHE A 223 11.37 6.92 -10.35
CA PHE A 223 10.60 5.77 -9.88
C PHE A 223 10.66 4.63 -10.89
N GLU A 224 10.33 4.91 -12.15
CA GLU A 224 10.31 3.93 -13.23
C GLU A 224 11.70 3.29 -13.42
N ASP A 225 12.76 4.09 -13.44
CA ASP A 225 14.13 3.57 -13.52
C ASP A 225 14.49 2.73 -12.29
N ALA A 226 14.31 3.25 -11.07
CA ALA A 226 14.75 2.56 -9.86
C ALA A 226 14.00 1.24 -9.60
N TRP A 227 12.73 1.14 -10.02
CA TRP A 227 11.84 0.01 -9.74
C TRP A 227 11.62 -0.93 -10.93
N ALA A 228 12.16 -0.66 -12.12
CA ALA A 228 11.92 -1.47 -13.33
C ALA A 228 12.16 -2.99 -13.13
N ASN A 229 13.16 -3.33 -12.32
CA ASN A 229 13.55 -4.72 -12.05
C ASN A 229 12.97 -5.28 -10.74
N ASN A 230 12.12 -4.50 -10.04
CA ASN A 230 11.51 -4.93 -8.79
C ASN A 230 10.39 -5.95 -9.05
N TRP A 231 10.19 -6.88 -8.11
CA TRP A 231 9.17 -7.92 -8.23
C TRP A 231 7.77 -7.31 -8.47
N GLY A 232 7.08 -7.83 -9.49
CA GLY A 232 5.72 -7.43 -9.86
C GLY A 232 5.58 -6.02 -10.43
N PHE A 233 6.67 -5.26 -10.64
CA PHE A 233 6.61 -3.87 -11.08
C PHE A 233 5.73 -3.67 -12.33
N VAL A 234 4.80 -2.73 -12.24
CA VAL A 234 4.00 -2.22 -13.35
C VAL A 234 4.10 -0.69 -13.33
N PRO A 235 4.53 -0.05 -14.42
CA PRO A 235 4.69 1.40 -14.46
C PRO A 235 3.33 2.09 -14.39
N PHE A 236 3.30 3.27 -13.77
CA PHE A 236 2.12 4.13 -13.82
C PHE A 236 1.86 4.61 -15.23
N THR A 237 0.59 4.67 -15.61
CA THR A 237 0.16 5.51 -16.73
C THR A 237 0.34 7.00 -16.38
N ASP A 238 0.41 7.86 -17.39
CA ASP A 238 0.53 9.31 -17.16
C ASP A 238 -0.65 9.88 -16.37
N GLU A 239 -1.83 9.28 -16.53
CA GLU A 239 -3.05 9.71 -15.83
C GLU A 239 -3.06 9.29 -14.36
N GLU A 240 -2.67 8.05 -14.04
CA GLU A 240 -2.47 7.60 -12.66
C GLU A 240 -1.39 8.44 -11.96
N PHE A 241 -0.28 8.72 -12.65
CA PHE A 241 0.79 9.53 -12.08
C PHE A 241 0.36 10.98 -11.85
N THR A 242 -0.45 11.55 -12.75
CA THR A 242 -1.03 12.89 -12.57
C THR A 242 -1.95 12.94 -11.36
N GLU A 243 -2.79 11.92 -11.15
CA GLU A 243 -3.64 11.83 -9.98
C GLU A 243 -2.84 11.68 -8.69
N LEU A 244 -1.83 10.81 -8.67
CA LEU A 244 -0.89 10.68 -7.56
C LEU A 244 -0.24 12.03 -7.24
N GLY A 245 0.23 12.76 -8.26
CA GLY A 245 0.81 14.09 -8.11
C GLY A 245 -0.15 15.11 -7.48
N ARG A 246 -1.44 15.07 -7.85
CA ARG A 246 -2.49 15.91 -7.23
C ARG A 246 -2.69 15.56 -5.75
N ASN A 247 -2.73 14.27 -5.43
CA ASN A 247 -2.91 13.79 -4.05
C ASN A 247 -1.69 14.14 -3.18
N LEU A 248 -0.48 13.97 -3.72
CA LEU A 248 0.77 14.41 -3.11
C LEU A 248 0.73 15.90 -2.80
N ARG A 249 0.34 16.75 -3.76
CA ARG A 249 0.27 18.20 -3.56
C ARG A 249 -0.66 18.61 -2.42
N LEU A 250 -1.76 17.88 -2.22
CA LEU A 250 -2.77 18.19 -1.21
C LEU A 250 -2.35 17.73 0.20
N LEU A 251 -1.82 16.51 0.28
CA LEU A 251 -1.61 15.77 1.53
C LEU A 251 -0.17 15.79 2.03
N VAL A 252 0.81 15.92 1.14
CA VAL A 252 2.24 15.84 1.46
C VAL A 252 2.85 17.24 1.48
N PRO A 253 3.40 17.69 2.63
CA PRO A 253 4.21 18.90 2.67
C PRO A 253 5.40 18.82 1.70
N LEU A 254 5.72 19.90 0.98
CA LEU A 254 6.82 19.87 0.00
C LEU A 254 8.17 19.53 0.65
N ASP A 255 8.38 19.92 1.91
CA ASP A 255 9.55 19.58 2.70
C ASP A 255 9.65 18.08 3.05
N TYR A 256 8.63 17.28 2.75
CA TYR A 256 8.66 15.81 2.84
C TYR A 256 9.04 15.13 1.52
N VAL A 257 9.33 15.92 0.48
CA VAL A 257 9.89 15.42 -0.78
C VAL A 257 11.35 15.86 -0.86
N ARG A 258 12.21 14.92 -1.25
CA ARG A 258 13.61 15.20 -1.56
C ARG A 258 13.96 14.62 -2.91
N ILE A 259 14.75 15.37 -3.67
CA ILE A 259 15.42 14.93 -4.89
C ILE A 259 16.91 15.15 -4.66
N ALA A 260 17.71 14.11 -4.90
CA ALA A 260 19.16 14.20 -4.94
C ALA A 260 19.63 14.27 -6.39
N GLU A 261 20.47 15.25 -6.68
CA GLU A 261 21.17 15.40 -7.95
C GLU A 261 22.63 15.02 -7.77
N VAL A 262 23.19 14.30 -8.74
CA VAL A 262 24.62 13.98 -8.83
C VAL A 262 25.14 14.68 -10.08
N ASP A 263 26.12 15.58 -9.91
CA ASP A 263 26.75 16.33 -10.99
C ASP A 263 25.71 17.08 -11.88
N GLY A 264 24.63 17.57 -11.26
CA GLY A 264 23.54 18.30 -11.92
C GLY A 264 22.39 17.43 -12.47
N GLU A 265 22.51 16.10 -12.43
CA GLU A 265 21.47 15.20 -12.92
C GLU A 265 20.68 14.55 -11.78
N PRO A 266 19.33 14.45 -11.85
CA PRO A 266 18.53 13.73 -10.88
C PRO A 266 18.97 12.26 -10.75
N ALA A 267 19.27 11.86 -9.52
CA ALA A 267 19.89 10.58 -9.20
C ALA A 267 19.10 9.76 -8.17
N ALA A 268 18.38 10.42 -7.26
CA ALA A 268 17.54 9.75 -6.27
C ALA A 268 16.34 10.61 -5.86
N MET A 269 15.29 9.95 -5.39
CA MET A 269 14.11 10.60 -4.82
C MET A 269 13.62 9.85 -3.58
N MET A 270 13.00 10.60 -2.67
CA MET A 270 12.36 10.06 -1.48
C MET A 270 11.14 10.92 -1.13
N VAL A 271 10.04 10.27 -0.81
CA VAL A 271 8.80 10.93 -0.40
C VAL A 271 8.31 10.36 0.92
N LEU A 272 8.16 11.23 1.93
CA LEU A 272 7.58 10.90 3.22
C LEU A 272 6.10 11.31 3.23
N PHE A 273 5.23 10.36 3.54
CA PHE A 273 3.79 10.59 3.67
C PHE A 273 3.47 10.74 5.17
N PRO A 274 2.75 11.81 5.57
CA PRO A 274 2.17 11.83 6.90
C PRO A 274 1.15 10.68 7.03
N ASN A 275 1.12 10.01 8.18
CA ASN A 275 0.20 8.90 8.40
C ASN A 275 -1.24 9.40 8.53
N LEU A 276 -1.97 9.41 7.41
CA LEU A 276 -3.37 9.83 7.37
C LEU A 276 -4.26 8.97 8.26
N ASN A 277 -3.91 7.69 8.49
CA ASN A 277 -4.68 6.79 9.34
C ASN A 277 -4.75 7.30 10.80
N GLU A 278 -3.69 7.95 11.29
CA GLU A 278 -3.71 8.62 12.60
C GLU A 278 -4.73 9.78 12.61
N ALA A 279 -4.77 10.55 11.53
CA ALA A 279 -5.65 11.72 11.42
C ALA A 279 -7.14 11.37 11.22
N ILE A 280 -7.47 10.15 10.81
CA ILE A 280 -8.86 9.72 10.55
C ILE A 280 -9.40 8.71 11.56
N ARG A 281 -8.60 8.26 12.54
CA ARG A 281 -8.95 7.13 13.44
C ARG A 281 -10.32 7.23 14.10
N ASP A 282 -10.70 8.40 14.59
CA ASP A 282 -11.97 8.65 15.28
C ASP A 282 -13.10 9.18 14.37
N LEU A 283 -12.90 9.15 13.03
CA LEU A 283 -13.90 9.66 12.09
C LEU A 283 -14.93 8.61 11.67
N ASP A 284 -14.72 7.33 12.01
CA ASP A 284 -15.61 6.22 11.62
C ASP A 284 -15.89 6.18 10.10
N GLY A 285 -14.88 6.54 9.29
CA GLY A 285 -14.97 6.65 7.85
C GLY A 285 -15.86 7.78 7.31
N ARG A 286 -16.35 8.70 8.16
CA ARG A 286 -17.25 9.80 7.77
C ARG A 286 -16.56 11.16 7.85
N LEU A 287 -16.63 11.91 6.74
CA LEU A 287 -16.15 13.30 6.70
C LEU A 287 -17.23 14.32 7.06
N PHE A 288 -18.50 14.00 6.88
CA PHE A 288 -19.60 14.94 7.11
C PHE A 288 -20.37 14.60 8.39
N PRO A 289 -20.90 15.60 9.12
CA PRO A 289 -20.83 17.04 8.78
C PRO A 289 -19.52 17.74 9.17
N LEU A 290 -18.77 17.26 10.17
CA LEU A 290 -17.61 17.98 10.76
C LEU A 290 -16.27 17.22 10.71
N GLY A 291 -16.25 15.98 10.22
CA GLY A 291 -15.02 15.17 10.14
C GLY A 291 -13.96 15.77 9.20
N TRP A 292 -14.37 16.44 8.13
CA TRP A 292 -13.47 17.16 7.22
C TRP A 292 -12.73 18.31 7.91
N LEU A 293 -13.39 19.02 8.84
CA LEU A 293 -12.78 20.10 9.60
C LEU A 293 -11.72 19.56 10.56
N LYS A 294 -12.06 18.47 11.28
CA LYS A 294 -11.09 17.74 12.12
C LYS A 294 -9.89 17.27 11.30
N LEU A 295 -10.13 16.68 10.14
CA LEU A 295 -9.08 16.17 9.27
C LEU A 295 -8.16 17.30 8.77
N LEU A 296 -8.72 18.41 8.28
CA LEU A 296 -7.93 19.55 7.83
C LEU A 296 -7.12 20.16 8.96
N TRP A 297 -7.71 20.32 10.15
CA TRP A 297 -6.98 20.80 11.33
C TRP A 297 -5.82 19.88 11.70
N ARG A 298 -6.02 18.55 11.64
CA ARG A 298 -4.96 17.59 11.92
C ARG A 298 -3.84 17.61 10.89
N LEU A 299 -4.17 17.76 9.62
CA LEU A 299 -3.18 17.78 8.55
C LEU A 299 -2.43 19.12 8.42
N LYS A 300 -3.07 20.25 8.76
CA LYS A 300 -2.51 21.59 8.53
C LYS A 300 -2.05 22.31 9.81
N VAL A 301 -2.54 21.91 10.98
CA VAL A 301 -2.27 22.59 12.26
C VAL A 301 -1.62 21.67 13.28
N SER A 302 -2.30 20.58 13.71
CA SER A 302 -1.74 19.73 14.79
C SER A 302 -0.62 18.80 14.32
N GLY A 303 -0.62 18.45 13.03
CA GLY A 303 0.25 17.40 12.50
C GLY A 303 -0.16 15.99 12.96
N VAL A 304 0.66 15.03 12.54
CA VAL A 304 0.58 13.61 12.91
C VAL A 304 1.94 13.18 13.45
N LYS A 305 1.95 12.22 14.36
CA LYS A 305 3.16 11.72 15.01
C LYS A 305 3.84 10.61 14.24
N SER A 306 3.17 10.06 13.23
CA SER A 306 3.73 8.98 12.42
C SER A 306 3.70 9.27 10.93
N GLY A 307 4.60 8.65 10.18
CA GLY A 307 4.66 8.74 8.73
C GLY A 307 5.15 7.46 8.07
N ARG A 308 5.09 7.42 6.74
CA ARG A 308 5.56 6.29 5.93
C ARG A 308 6.37 6.81 4.75
N VAL A 309 7.45 6.13 4.37
CA VAL A 309 8.16 6.37 3.11
C VAL A 309 7.74 5.28 2.11
N PRO A 310 6.69 5.49 1.31
CA PRO A 310 6.26 4.53 0.29
C PRO A 310 7.16 4.57 -0.95
N LEU A 311 7.81 5.71 -1.21
CA LEU A 311 8.60 5.95 -2.41
C LEU A 311 10.02 6.34 -2.02
N MET A 312 10.96 5.47 -2.38
CA MET A 312 12.39 5.73 -2.35
C MET A 312 12.99 5.09 -3.58
N GLY A 313 13.80 5.84 -4.32
CA GLY A 313 14.44 5.35 -5.53
C GLY A 313 15.81 5.98 -5.70
N VAL A 314 16.79 5.16 -6.06
CA VAL A 314 18.09 5.59 -6.56
C VAL A 314 18.22 5.02 -7.96
N ARG A 315 18.65 5.82 -8.94
CA ARG A 315 18.80 5.32 -10.32
C ARG A 315 19.67 4.08 -10.37
N GLN A 316 19.34 3.13 -11.24
CA GLN A 316 20.03 1.84 -11.35
C GLN A 316 21.55 2.01 -11.53
N ARG A 317 21.98 2.99 -12.35
CA ARG A 317 23.41 3.28 -12.58
C ARG A 317 24.20 3.64 -11.31
N PHE A 318 23.52 4.06 -10.24
CA PHE A 318 24.13 4.39 -8.95
C PHE A 318 23.87 3.33 -7.87
N GLN A 319 23.02 2.33 -8.15
CA GLN A 319 22.75 1.21 -7.24
C GLN A 319 23.97 0.28 -7.11
N GLY A 320 24.01 -0.53 -6.04
CA GLY A 320 25.08 -1.50 -5.79
C GLY A 320 26.45 -0.92 -5.41
N GLY A 321 26.65 0.39 -5.57
CA GLY A 321 27.88 1.09 -5.21
C GLY A 321 27.78 1.91 -3.92
N ARG A 322 28.94 2.39 -3.45
CA ARG A 322 29.05 3.29 -2.29
C ARG A 322 28.28 4.59 -2.45
N LEU A 323 28.21 5.12 -3.67
CA LEU A 323 27.47 6.36 -3.97
C LEU A 323 25.97 6.17 -3.74
N GLY A 324 25.37 5.08 -4.22
CA GLY A 324 23.94 4.80 -4.00
C GLY A 324 23.57 4.66 -2.53
N ALA A 325 24.39 3.93 -1.75
CA ALA A 325 24.20 3.84 -0.30
C ALA A 325 24.32 5.21 0.40
N THR A 326 25.26 6.04 -0.05
CA THR A 326 25.43 7.42 0.45
C THR A 326 24.21 8.28 0.13
N LEU A 327 23.72 8.25 -1.11
CA LEU A 327 22.51 8.96 -1.52
C LEU A 327 21.30 8.53 -0.70
N ALA A 328 21.11 7.22 -0.52
CA ALA A 328 20.03 6.67 0.30
C ALA A 328 20.06 7.23 1.73
N LEU A 329 21.23 7.20 2.37
CA LEU A 329 21.42 7.66 3.74
C LEU A 329 21.23 9.17 3.89
N MET A 330 21.79 9.95 2.96
CA MET A 330 21.62 11.41 2.92
C MET A 330 20.14 11.80 2.80
N MET A 331 19.37 11.09 1.98
CA MET A 331 17.93 11.33 1.80
C MET A 331 17.14 11.02 3.07
N ILE A 332 17.44 9.88 3.71
CA ILE A 332 16.81 9.47 4.98
C ILE A 332 17.05 10.53 6.06
N THR A 333 18.30 10.95 6.26
CA THR A 333 18.63 11.97 7.26
C THR A 333 18.04 13.34 6.92
N SER A 334 17.94 13.70 5.63
CA SER A 334 17.32 14.97 5.24
C SER A 334 15.83 15.03 5.57
N LEU A 335 15.09 13.93 5.36
CA LEU A 335 13.67 13.85 5.73
C LEU A 335 13.47 13.68 7.23
N GLN A 336 14.42 13.08 7.94
CA GLN A 336 14.42 13.01 9.40
C GLN A 336 14.28 14.40 10.02
N THR A 337 15.08 15.37 9.57
CA THR A 337 15.02 16.76 10.05
C THR A 337 13.64 17.38 9.81
N SER A 338 13.05 17.16 8.64
CA SER A 338 11.71 17.67 8.32
C SER A 338 10.61 17.00 9.16
N GLY A 339 10.70 15.69 9.39
CA GLY A 339 9.76 14.96 10.24
C GLY A 339 9.82 15.43 11.70
N LEU A 340 11.02 15.51 12.28
CA LEU A 340 11.25 16.00 13.65
C LEU A 340 10.75 17.43 13.82
N GLY A 341 11.03 18.32 12.86
CA GLY A 341 10.56 19.71 12.89
C GLY A 341 9.03 19.86 12.90
N ARG A 342 8.29 18.80 12.57
CA ARG A 342 6.83 18.74 12.60
C ARG A 342 6.27 17.80 13.66
N GLY A 343 7.11 17.36 14.60
CA GLY A 343 6.69 16.53 15.74
C GLY A 343 6.46 15.05 15.40
N MET A 344 6.97 14.57 14.26
CA MET A 344 6.90 13.15 13.92
C MET A 344 7.85 12.35 14.81
N GLU A 345 7.34 11.27 15.41
CA GLU A 345 8.03 10.40 16.35
C GLU A 345 8.47 9.08 15.69
N ASP A 346 7.70 8.57 14.72
CA ASP A 346 7.93 7.28 14.07
C ASP A 346 7.75 7.38 12.55
N VAL A 347 8.61 6.68 11.81
CA VAL A 347 8.48 6.50 10.35
C VAL A 347 8.51 5.02 10.02
N GLU A 348 7.60 4.61 9.14
CA GLU A 348 7.63 3.30 8.51
C GLU A 348 8.33 3.34 7.16
N MET A 349 9.27 2.40 6.94
CA MET A 349 9.86 2.11 5.63
C MET A 349 9.21 0.83 5.09
N SER A 350 8.42 0.96 4.03
CA SER A 350 7.64 -0.16 3.46
C SER A 350 7.15 0.14 2.03
N TRP A 351 6.95 -0.85 1.18
CA TRP A 351 7.24 -2.27 1.41
C TRP A 351 8.68 -2.59 1.07
N ILE A 352 9.32 -3.41 1.90
CA ILE A 352 10.65 -3.94 1.61
C ILE A 352 10.50 -5.43 1.31
N LEU A 353 10.85 -5.86 0.09
CA LEU A 353 10.90 -7.29 -0.22
C LEU A 353 11.79 -8.01 0.79
N GLU A 354 11.34 -9.15 1.32
CA GLU A 354 12.12 -9.91 2.31
C GLU A 354 13.54 -10.24 1.81
N GLY A 355 13.70 -10.48 0.52
CA GLY A 355 14.98 -10.75 -0.14
C GLY A 355 15.88 -9.51 -0.37
N ASN A 356 15.38 -8.28 -0.19
CA ASN A 356 16.15 -7.05 -0.43
C ASN A 356 17.13 -6.74 0.71
N ARG A 357 18.20 -7.54 0.80
CA ARG A 357 19.24 -7.41 1.83
C ARG A 357 19.89 -6.03 1.87
N GLY A 358 20.08 -5.39 0.72
CA GLY A 358 20.70 -4.06 0.64
C GLY A 358 19.92 -3.00 1.40
N MET A 359 18.62 -2.88 1.11
CA MET A 359 17.76 -1.91 1.80
C MET A 359 17.54 -2.28 3.27
N ARG A 360 17.37 -3.57 3.57
CA ARG A 360 17.24 -4.05 4.96
C ARG A 360 18.45 -3.67 5.81
N ASN A 361 19.67 -3.90 5.30
CA ASN A 361 20.90 -3.52 6.01
C ASN A 361 20.99 -2.00 6.26
N ILE A 362 20.58 -1.17 5.30
CA ILE A 362 20.55 0.29 5.46
C ILE A 362 19.58 0.67 6.60
N ILE A 363 18.36 0.14 6.58
CA ILE A 363 17.33 0.43 7.58
C ILE A 363 17.73 -0.07 8.97
N GLU A 364 18.26 -1.29 9.07
CA GLU A 364 18.72 -1.88 10.34
C GLU A 364 19.93 -1.11 10.91
N SER A 365 20.79 -0.56 10.05
CA SER A 365 21.95 0.24 10.49
C SER A 365 21.59 1.57 11.15
N ILE A 366 20.40 2.09 10.87
CA ILE A 366 19.85 3.31 11.48
C ILE A 366 18.84 2.97 12.60
N GLY A 367 18.83 1.73 13.09
CA GLY A 367 18.00 1.30 14.21
C GLY A 367 16.57 0.89 13.84
N GLY A 368 16.26 0.78 12.55
CA GLY A 368 14.97 0.28 12.10
C GLY A 368 14.77 -1.19 12.46
N LYS A 369 13.55 -1.54 12.87
CA LYS A 369 13.18 -2.91 13.24
C LYS A 369 12.00 -3.38 12.38
N PRO A 370 12.05 -4.61 11.82
CA PRO A 370 10.87 -5.16 11.16
C PRO A 370 9.80 -5.36 12.24
N TYR A 371 8.62 -4.79 12.03
CA TYR A 371 7.53 -4.82 13.02
C TYR A 371 6.23 -5.39 12.45
N LYS A 372 6.08 -5.37 11.12
CA LYS A 372 5.00 -6.05 10.41
C LYS A 372 5.52 -6.84 9.23
N ARG A 373 4.84 -7.94 8.95
CA ARG A 373 5.05 -8.76 7.76
C ARG A 373 3.73 -8.87 7.00
N TYR A 374 3.81 -8.63 5.71
CA TYR A 374 2.72 -8.82 4.77
C TYR A 374 3.06 -9.94 3.80
N ARG A 375 2.06 -10.72 3.40
CA ARG A 375 2.23 -11.85 2.49
C ARG A 375 1.30 -11.74 1.31
N ILE A 376 1.87 -11.86 0.13
CA ILE A 376 1.14 -12.12 -1.11
C ILE A 376 1.15 -13.62 -1.32
N TYR A 377 -0.02 -14.15 -1.63
CA TYR A 377 -0.30 -15.54 -1.93
C TYR A 377 -0.50 -15.74 -3.43
N GLN A 378 -0.30 -16.96 -3.88
CA GLN A 378 -0.57 -17.39 -5.25
C GLN A 378 -1.18 -18.79 -5.29
N LYS A 379 -1.92 -19.07 -6.36
CA LYS A 379 -2.47 -20.37 -6.68
C LYS A 379 -2.62 -20.51 -8.20
N GLU A 380 -2.32 -21.69 -8.73
CA GLU A 380 -2.65 -22.04 -10.11
C GLU A 380 -4.15 -22.35 -10.22
N LEU A 381 -4.81 -21.77 -11.21
CA LEU A 381 -6.20 -22.02 -11.56
C LEU A 381 -6.23 -23.20 -12.53
N GLN A 382 -6.74 -24.33 -12.07
CA GLN A 382 -6.98 -25.48 -12.93
C GLN A 382 -8.28 -25.22 -13.69
N GLY A 383 -8.21 -25.17 -15.02
CA GLY A 383 -9.41 -25.23 -15.84
C GLY A 383 -10.09 -26.59 -15.65
N CYS A 384 -11.42 -26.59 -15.60
CA CYS A 384 -12.22 -27.82 -15.67
C CYS A 384 -11.90 -28.63 -16.92
#